data_AF-A0A3S7SVJ8-F1
#
_entry.id   AF-A0A3S7SVJ8-F1
#
_cell.length_a   1.000
_cell.length_b   1.000
_cell.length_c   1.000
_cell.angle_alpha   90.00
_cell.angle_beta   90.00
_cell.angle_gamma   90.00
#
_symmetry.space_group_name_H-M   'P 1'
#
loop_
_entity.id
_entity.type
_entity.pdbx_description
1 polymer ?
#
loop_
_entity_poly.entity_id
_entity_poly.type
_entity_poly.pdbx_seq_one_letter_code
_entity_poly.pdbx_strand_id
1 'polypeptide(L)'
;MLYSQACHMGAAMLRIAKDIAENNRSARVLVVACEITVLSFRGPDERDFQALAGQAGFGDGAGAMIVGADPVLGVERPLYHIMSATQTTVPESEKAVGGHLREVGLTFHFFNQLPAIIADNVGNSLAEA
;
A
#
# COMPACT_ATOMS: atom_id res chain seq x y z
N MET A 1 -0.57 5.40 13.77
CA MET A 1 -0.40 4.13 13.04
C MET A 1 -1.68 3.83 12.31
N LEU A 2 -1.59 3.44 11.04
CA LEU A 2 -2.73 3.03 10.22
C LEU A 2 -2.66 1.51 10.08
N TYR A 3 -3.74 0.83 10.41
CA TYR A 3 -3.82 -0.64 10.37
C TYR A 3 -4.77 -1.11 9.28
N SER A 4 -4.52 -2.30 8.76
CA SER A 4 -5.44 -3.02 7.87
C SER A 4 -5.75 -2.28 6.55
N GLN A 5 -4.75 -1.60 5.97
CA GLN A 5 -4.88 -0.85 4.71
C GLN A 5 -4.28 -1.58 3.49
N ALA A 6 -3.76 -2.79 3.70
CA ALA A 6 -3.25 -3.69 2.66
C ALA A 6 -2.26 -3.00 1.67
N CYS A 7 -2.22 -3.48 0.43
CA CYS A 7 -1.11 -3.24 -0.49
C CYS A 7 -0.95 -1.78 -0.95
N HIS A 8 -1.99 -0.93 -0.87
CA HIS A 8 -1.89 0.48 -1.32
C HIS A 8 -1.30 1.41 -0.23
N MET A 9 -1.11 0.91 1.00
CA MET A 9 -0.68 1.73 2.13
C MET A 9 0.70 2.34 1.93
N GLY A 10 1.59 1.70 1.16
CA GLY A 10 2.91 2.27 0.86
C GLY A 10 2.82 3.69 0.27
N ALA A 11 2.01 3.85 -0.78
CA ALA A 11 1.79 5.15 -1.43
C ALA A 11 1.01 6.12 -0.53
N ALA A 12 -0.03 5.64 0.17
CA ALA A 12 -0.83 6.48 1.04
C ALA A 12 -0.04 7.02 2.26
N MET A 13 0.95 6.27 2.77
CA MET A 13 1.84 6.77 3.81
C MET A 13 2.73 7.90 3.30
N LEU A 14 3.23 7.82 2.06
CA LEU A 14 4.01 8.90 1.45
C LEU A 14 3.17 10.16 1.24
N ARG A 15 1.89 10.02 0.85
CA ARG A 15 0.95 11.15 0.77
C ARG A 15 0.81 11.85 2.13
N ILE A 16 0.57 11.09 3.19
CA ILE A 16 0.46 11.65 4.55
C ILE A 16 1.78 12.29 5.00
N ALA A 17 2.91 11.63 4.74
CA ALA A 17 4.22 12.12 5.11
C ALA A 17 4.58 13.42 4.37
N LYS A 18 4.17 13.57 3.10
CA LYS A 18 4.29 14.82 2.34
C LYS A 18 3.61 15.96 3.07
N ASP A 19 2.32 15.83 3.40
CA ASP A 19 1.56 16.89 4.07
C ASP A 19 2.17 17.25 5.43
N ILE A 20 2.58 16.25 6.22
CA ILE A 20 3.23 16.50 7.52
C ILE A 20 4.57 17.22 7.34
N ALA A 21 5.41 16.77 6.39
CA ALA A 21 6.73 17.33 6.17
C ALA A 21 6.69 18.76 5.61
N GLU A 22 5.79 19.05 4.68
CA GLU A 22 5.68 20.36 4.03
C GLU A 22 5.00 21.39 4.94
N ASN A 23 4.03 20.97 5.75
CA ASN A 23 3.26 21.88 6.60
C ASN A 23 3.89 22.12 7.98
N ASN A 24 5.00 21.46 8.31
CA ASN A 24 5.70 21.62 9.58
C ASN A 24 7.19 21.88 9.33
N ARG A 25 7.63 23.14 9.55
CA ARG A 25 9.02 23.54 9.32
C ARG A 25 9.99 22.61 10.07
N SER A 26 11.02 22.15 9.35
CA SER A 26 12.07 21.25 9.84
C SER A 26 11.59 19.85 10.25
N ALA A 27 10.34 19.47 9.98
CA ALA A 27 9.87 18.12 10.26
C ALA A 27 10.64 17.09 9.42
N ARG A 28 10.94 15.96 10.04
CA ARG A 28 11.48 14.75 9.42
C ARG A 28 10.61 13.59 9.84
N VAL A 29 9.85 13.07 8.88
CA VAL A 29 8.84 12.04 9.11
C VAL A 29 9.46 10.68 8.81
N LEU A 30 9.52 9.82 9.82
CA LEU A 30 9.85 8.41 9.64
C LEU A 30 8.59 7.66 9.18
N VAL A 31 8.64 7.15 7.96
CA VAL A 31 7.63 6.23 7.40
C VAL A 31 8.15 4.81 7.54
N VAL A 32 7.33 3.90 8.07
CA VAL A 32 7.66 2.48 8.21
C VAL A 32 6.49 1.64 7.70
N ALA A 33 6.78 0.74 6.77
CA ALA A 33 5.91 -0.35 6.36
C ALA A 33 6.50 -1.66 6.89
N CYS A 34 5.72 -2.49 7.56
CA CYS A 34 6.14 -3.80 8.02
C CYS A 34 4.96 -4.75 7.85
N GLU A 35 5.15 -5.78 7.03
CA GLU A 35 4.14 -6.77 6.71
C GLU A 35 4.67 -8.15 7.11
N ILE A 36 3.82 -8.91 7.78
CA ILE A 36 4.11 -10.27 8.21
C ILE A 36 2.91 -11.17 7.92
N THR A 37 3.18 -12.34 7.35
CA THR A 37 2.17 -13.28 6.85
C THR A 37 1.54 -14.14 7.95
N VAL A 38 1.95 -13.98 9.21
CA VAL A 38 1.44 -14.77 10.35
C VAL A 38 -0.08 -14.76 10.44
N LEU A 39 -0.74 -13.64 10.12
CA LEU A 39 -2.20 -13.55 10.18
C LEU A 39 -2.90 -14.26 9.03
N SER A 40 -2.24 -14.48 7.90
CA SER A 40 -2.84 -15.08 6.69
C SER A 40 -2.36 -16.49 6.40
N PHE A 41 -1.28 -16.94 7.03
CA PHE A 41 -0.73 -18.28 6.88
C PHE A 41 -1.74 -19.35 7.28
N ARG A 42 -1.99 -20.31 6.39
CA ARG A 42 -2.91 -21.43 6.64
C ARG A 42 -2.60 -22.62 5.74
N GLY A 43 -3.11 -23.79 6.14
CA GLY A 43 -3.04 -25.00 5.31
C GLY A 43 -3.78 -24.84 3.97
N PRO A 44 -3.35 -25.56 2.93
CA PRO A 44 -4.00 -25.52 1.62
C PRO A 44 -5.39 -26.18 1.65
N ASP A 45 -6.32 -25.66 0.84
CA ASP A 45 -7.61 -26.28 0.51
C ASP A 45 -7.80 -26.17 -1.01
N GLU A 46 -7.98 -27.30 -1.70
CA GLU A 46 -8.16 -27.36 -3.16
C GLU A 46 -9.39 -26.57 -3.64
N ARG A 47 -10.35 -26.31 -2.75
CA ARG A 47 -11.56 -25.53 -3.04
C ARG A 47 -11.35 -24.04 -2.85
N ASP A 48 -10.25 -23.61 -2.23
CA ASP A 48 -9.93 -22.21 -1.94
C ASP A 48 -8.70 -21.75 -2.73
N PHE A 49 -8.93 -21.53 -4.03
CA PHE A 49 -7.90 -21.00 -4.94
C PHE A 49 -7.34 -19.64 -4.46
N GLN A 50 -8.16 -18.79 -3.84
CA GLN A 50 -7.73 -17.46 -3.39
C GLN A 50 -6.74 -17.57 -2.23
N ALA A 51 -6.98 -18.49 -1.28
CA ALA A 51 -6.02 -18.79 -0.23
C ALA A 51 -4.72 -19.34 -0.83
N LEU A 52 -4.78 -20.29 -1.77
CA LEU A 52 -3.59 -20.85 -2.43
C LEU A 52 -2.76 -19.77 -3.14
N ALA A 53 -3.41 -18.92 -3.93
CA ALA A 53 -2.75 -17.79 -4.60
C ALA A 53 -2.17 -16.78 -3.60
N GLY A 54 -2.85 -16.53 -2.48
CA GLY A 54 -2.33 -15.70 -1.39
C GLY A 54 -1.09 -16.31 -0.73
N GLN A 55 -1.09 -17.62 -0.43
CA GLN A 55 0.08 -18.30 0.14
C GLN A 55 1.28 -18.29 -0.82
N ALA A 56 1.03 -18.33 -2.14
CA ALA A 56 2.09 -18.26 -3.14
C ALA A 56 2.61 -16.84 -3.40
N GLY A 57 1.76 -15.82 -3.23
CA GLY A 57 2.07 -14.43 -3.59
C GLY A 57 2.56 -13.55 -2.44
N PHE A 58 2.19 -13.84 -1.20
CA PHE A 58 2.57 -13.01 -0.05
C PHE A 58 3.85 -13.48 0.63
N GLY A 59 4.62 -12.52 1.12
CA GLY A 59 5.83 -12.75 1.89
C GLY A 59 6.01 -11.68 2.97
N ASP A 60 6.97 -11.92 3.86
CA ASP A 60 7.30 -11.01 4.94
C ASP A 60 8.28 -9.93 4.44
N GLY A 61 8.15 -8.71 4.96
CA GLY A 61 9.07 -7.64 4.61
C GLY A 61 8.82 -6.35 5.38
N ALA A 62 9.86 -5.52 5.47
CA ALA A 62 9.75 -4.19 6.02
C ALA A 62 10.57 -3.19 5.20
N GLY A 63 10.11 -1.95 5.16
CA GLY A 63 10.77 -0.83 4.49
C GLY A 63 10.56 0.46 5.28
N ALA A 64 11.53 1.34 5.26
CA ALA A 64 11.45 2.63 5.94
C ALA A 64 12.04 3.76 5.09
N MET A 65 11.47 4.96 5.25
CA MET A 65 11.91 6.18 4.56
C MET A 65 11.87 7.37 5.52
N ILE A 66 12.81 8.29 5.36
CA ILE A 66 12.75 9.62 5.97
C ILE A 66 12.23 10.60 4.92
N VAL A 67 11.12 11.27 5.23
CA VAL A 67 10.51 12.28 4.38
C VAL A 67 10.61 13.65 5.06
N GLY A 68 11.05 14.67 4.33
CA GLY A 68 11.23 16.02 4.85
C GLY A 68 11.16 17.04 3.71
N ALA A 69 10.75 18.26 4.04
CA ALA A 69 10.90 19.43 3.18
C ALA A 69 12.19 20.20 3.57
N ASP A 70 12.68 21.03 2.64
CA ASP A 70 13.85 21.89 2.81
C ASP A 70 15.10 21.14 3.33
N PRO A 71 15.77 20.35 2.47
CA PRO A 71 16.91 19.54 2.89
C PRO A 71 18.09 20.41 3.34
N VAL A 72 18.79 19.97 4.39
CA VAL A 72 20.00 20.64 4.89
C VAL A 72 21.17 20.30 3.99
N LEU A 73 21.58 21.26 3.14
CA LEU A 73 22.67 21.09 2.18
C LEU A 73 23.98 20.66 2.88
N GLY A 74 24.63 19.64 2.32
CA GLY A 74 25.86 19.05 2.85
C GLY A 74 25.67 18.04 3.99
N VAL A 75 24.46 17.93 4.55
CA VAL A 75 24.10 16.94 5.58
C VAL A 75 23.12 15.91 5.01
N GLU A 76 22.08 16.38 4.32
CA GLU A 76 21.04 15.56 3.73
C GLU A 76 21.21 15.48 2.22
N ARG A 77 20.96 14.30 1.65
CA ARG A 77 20.97 14.05 0.21
C ARG A 77 19.59 13.61 -0.25
N PRO A 78 18.80 14.50 -0.88
CA PRO A 78 17.53 14.12 -1.48
C PRO A 78 17.72 12.98 -2.49
N LEU A 79 16.86 11.96 -2.44
CA LEU A 79 16.85 10.87 -3.40
C LEU A 79 15.76 11.07 -4.46
N TYR A 80 14.58 11.52 -4.03
CA TYR A 80 13.41 11.80 -4.85
C TYR A 80 12.62 12.98 -4.26
N HIS A 81 11.79 13.61 -5.09
CA HIS A 81 10.85 14.65 -4.69
C HIS A 81 9.41 14.14 -4.88
N ILE A 82 8.56 14.32 -3.87
CA ILE A 82 7.13 13.97 -3.96
C ILE A 82 6.37 15.22 -4.40
N MET A 83 6.14 15.37 -5.71
CA MET A 83 5.52 16.57 -6.26
C MET A 83 4.01 16.63 -5.97
N SER A 84 3.31 15.52 -6.23
CA SER A 84 1.88 15.34 -6.04
C SER A 84 1.60 13.97 -5.42
N ALA A 85 0.42 13.80 -4.85
CA ALA A 85 -0.05 12.51 -4.35
C ALA A 85 -1.58 12.47 -4.36
N THR A 86 -2.16 11.58 -5.16
CA THR A 86 -3.60 11.41 -5.33
C THR A 86 -4.02 9.97 -5.03
N GLN A 87 -5.32 9.75 -4.83
CA GLN A 87 -5.91 8.43 -4.68
C GLN A 87 -7.29 8.46 -5.35
N THR A 88 -7.62 7.39 -6.07
CA THR A 88 -8.94 7.21 -6.66
C THR A 88 -9.49 5.84 -6.32
N THR A 89 -10.81 5.74 -6.19
CA THR A 89 -11.52 4.47 -6.12
C THR A 89 -12.03 4.17 -7.52
N VAL A 90 -11.59 3.05 -8.10
CA VAL A 90 -12.00 2.66 -9.45
C VAL A 90 -13.51 2.41 -9.48
N PRO A 91 -14.27 2.99 -10.44
CA PRO A 91 -15.70 2.73 -10.58
C PRO A 91 -15.99 1.24 -10.80
N GLU A 92 -17.14 0.76 -10.32
CA GLU A 92 -17.61 -0.63 -10.54
C GLU A 92 -16.62 -1.70 -10.05
N SER A 93 -15.77 -1.36 -9.08
CA SER A 93 -14.77 -2.26 -8.48
C SER A 93 -15.17 -2.78 -7.10
N GLU A 94 -16.44 -2.64 -6.72
CA GLU A 94 -16.92 -3.05 -5.42
C GLU A 94 -16.62 -4.54 -5.17
N LYS A 95 -15.99 -4.83 -4.03
CA LYS A 95 -15.59 -6.19 -3.61
C LYS A 95 -14.59 -6.87 -4.55
N ALA A 96 -13.99 -6.15 -5.50
CA ALA A 96 -12.97 -6.70 -6.39
C ALA A 96 -11.73 -7.19 -5.62
N VAL A 97 -11.45 -6.60 -4.47
CA VAL A 97 -10.48 -7.07 -3.48
C VAL A 97 -10.99 -6.79 -2.08
N GLY A 98 -10.75 -7.71 -1.16
CA GLY A 98 -11.09 -7.53 0.24
C GLY A 98 -10.50 -8.60 1.13
N GLY A 99 -10.71 -8.42 2.43
CA GLY A 99 -10.33 -9.39 3.43
C GLY A 99 -11.19 -9.30 4.68
N HIS A 100 -11.21 -10.39 5.44
CA HIS A 100 -11.92 -10.47 6.71
C HIS A 100 -10.97 -10.97 7.78
N LEU A 101 -10.81 -10.19 8.84
CA LEU A 101 -10.20 -10.68 10.06
C LEU A 101 -11.22 -11.55 10.80
N ARG A 102 -10.85 -12.82 11.03
CA ARG A 102 -11.68 -13.83 11.69
C ARG A 102 -10.86 -14.53 12.77
N GLU A 103 -11.50 -15.41 13.54
CA GLU A 103 -10.82 -16.29 14.50
C GLU A 103 -9.74 -17.17 13.84
N VAL A 104 -9.94 -17.51 12.57
CA VAL A 104 -8.98 -18.25 11.72
C VAL A 104 -7.93 -17.35 11.05
N GLY A 105 -7.75 -16.13 11.53
CA GLY A 105 -6.86 -15.12 10.96
C GLY A 105 -7.50 -14.30 9.83
N LEU A 106 -6.66 -13.69 9.01
CA LEU A 106 -7.04 -12.78 7.92
C LEU A 106 -7.28 -13.54 6.62
N THR A 107 -8.55 -13.72 6.23
CA THR A 107 -8.91 -14.29 4.93
C THR A 107 -8.99 -13.20 3.86
N PHE A 108 -8.72 -13.55 2.61
CA PHE A 108 -8.77 -12.62 1.48
C PHE A 108 -9.68 -13.14 0.38
N HIS A 109 -10.24 -12.23 -0.40
CA HIS A 109 -10.85 -12.53 -1.68
C HIS A 109 -10.43 -11.48 -2.70
N PHE A 110 -10.33 -11.90 -3.95
CA PHE A 110 -10.10 -11.01 -5.07
C PHE A 110 -10.69 -11.61 -6.35
N PHE A 111 -11.18 -10.74 -7.23
CA PHE A 111 -11.69 -11.17 -8.52
C PHE A 111 -10.53 -11.58 -9.43
N ASN A 112 -10.77 -12.58 -10.26
CA ASN A 112 -9.82 -12.95 -11.33
C ASN A 112 -9.63 -11.79 -12.33
N GLN A 113 -10.61 -10.89 -12.47
CA GLN A 113 -10.51 -9.71 -13.33
C GLN A 113 -9.77 -8.52 -12.69
N LEU A 114 -9.34 -8.61 -11.42
CA LEU A 114 -8.70 -7.48 -10.74
C LEU A 114 -7.52 -6.87 -11.53
N PRO A 115 -6.62 -7.64 -12.16
CA PRO A 115 -5.56 -7.07 -12.99
C PRO A 115 -6.09 -6.28 -14.21
N ALA A 116 -7.16 -6.77 -14.84
CA ALA A 116 -7.78 -6.11 -15.99
C ALA A 116 -8.46 -4.79 -15.57
N ILE A 117 -9.21 -4.81 -14.46
CA ILE A 117 -9.84 -3.60 -13.89
C ILE A 117 -8.80 -2.51 -13.63
N ILE A 118 -7.64 -2.87 -13.07
CA ILE A 118 -6.55 -1.92 -12.84
C ILE A 118 -5.98 -1.43 -14.17
N ALA A 119 -5.68 -2.32 -15.11
CA ALA A 119 -5.09 -1.97 -16.40
C ALA A 119 -5.97 -1.02 -17.23
N ASP A 120 -7.29 -1.23 -17.21
CA ASP A 120 -8.25 -0.40 -17.95
C ASP A 120 -8.40 1.00 -17.36
N ASN A 121 -8.04 1.21 -16.08
CA ASN A 121 -8.25 2.46 -15.36
C ASN A 121 -6.98 3.22 -15.00
N VAL A 122 -5.80 2.57 -14.97
CA VAL A 122 -4.54 3.21 -14.55
C VAL A 122 -4.17 4.42 -15.43
N GLY A 123 -4.53 4.39 -16.71
CA GLY A 123 -4.29 5.50 -17.63
C GLY A 123 -4.96 6.81 -17.19
N ASN A 124 -6.13 6.74 -16.55
CA ASN A 124 -6.84 7.93 -16.05
C ASN A 124 -6.05 8.58 -14.90
N SER A 125 -5.58 7.76 -13.95
CA SER A 125 -4.76 8.27 -12.84
C SER A 125 -3.43 8.86 -13.31
N LEU A 126 -2.83 8.29 -14.36
CA LEU A 126 -1.59 8.80 -14.96
C LEU A 126 -1.79 10.12 -15.72
N ALA A 127 -2.96 10.33 -16.32
CA ALA A 127 -3.27 11.57 -17.04
C ALA A 127 -3.46 12.77 -16.11
N GLU A 128 -3.85 12.53 -14.86
CA GLU A 128 -4.02 13.56 -13.81
C GLU A 128 -2.75 13.81 -12.97
N ALA A 129 -1.70 12.99 -13.17
CA ALA A 129 -0.51 12.96 -12.32
C ALA A 129 0.48 14.11 -12.54
#